data_AF-A0A430E9V5-F1
#
_entry.id   AF-A0A430E9V5-F1
#
_cell.length_a   1.000
_cell.length_b   1.000
_cell.length_c   1.000
_cell.angle_alpha   90.00
_cell.angle_beta   90.00
_cell.angle_gamma   90.00
#
_symmetry.space_group_name_H-M   'P 1'
#
loop_
_entity.id
_entity.type
_entity.pdbx_description
1 polymer ?
#
loop_
_entity_poly.entity_id
_entity_poly.type
_entity_poly.pdbx_seq_one_letter_code
_entity_poly.pdbx_strand_id
1 'polypeptide(L)'
;MEITIKKLRHCASLSQETHAFTAIICVDGVAAFEASNAGCGGPDQYHEMRGYSGPSTAEIDAWLAANTAPSKGEGFELQNCLEFVVCDLINAELARKRLDRLLKAKVIVLDTDEGAPVLFAYKLKPTAEALATIRGRIASGQMRGELVNGAEEPVMARALALV
;
A
#
# COMPACT_ATOMS: atom_id res chain seq x y z
N MET A 1 -19.36 -5.52 1.20
CA MET A 1 -18.75 -4.93 2.40
C MET A 1 -17.45 -4.26 1.96
N GLU A 2 -17.28 -2.99 2.28
CA GLU A 2 -16.06 -2.24 2.05
C GLU A 2 -15.32 -2.03 3.38
N ILE A 3 -14.04 -2.37 3.41
CA ILE A 3 -13.18 -2.22 4.60
C ILE A 3 -12.16 -1.14 4.29
N THR A 4 -12.07 -0.13 5.14
CA THR A 4 -11.11 0.98 5.00
C THR A 4 -10.42 1.27 6.32
N ILE A 5 -9.25 1.92 6.26
CA ILE A 5 -8.47 2.29 7.43
C ILE A 5 -8.43 3.80 7.63
N LYS A 6 -8.53 4.26 8.88
CA LYS A 6 -8.37 5.66 9.28
C LYS A 6 -7.42 5.78 10.45
N LYS A 7 -6.81 6.96 10.58
CA LYS A 7 -5.89 7.30 11.70
C LYS A 7 -4.77 6.28 11.92
N LEU A 8 -4.22 5.69 10.85
CA LEU A 8 -3.12 4.74 10.93
C LEU A 8 -1.88 5.41 11.55
N ARG A 9 -1.37 4.82 12.64
CA ARG A 9 -0.04 5.05 13.19
C ARG A 9 0.75 3.77 13.08
N HIS A 10 1.83 3.78 12.31
CA HIS A 10 2.73 2.64 12.11
C HIS A 10 4.11 2.94 12.72
N CYS A 11 4.71 1.95 13.37
CA CYS A 11 6.02 2.06 14.03
C CYS A 11 7.02 1.05 13.44
N ALA A 12 7.74 1.46 12.38
CA ALA A 12 8.66 0.57 11.68
C ALA A 12 9.78 -0.01 12.57
N SER A 13 10.22 0.69 13.62
CA SER A 13 11.24 0.19 14.54
C SER A 13 10.77 -0.93 15.46
N LEU A 14 9.45 -1.12 15.59
CA LEU A 14 8.84 -2.20 16.38
C LEU A 14 8.25 -3.32 15.51
N SER A 15 8.13 -3.10 14.19
CA SER A 15 7.68 -4.11 13.23
C SER A 15 8.80 -5.12 12.94
N GLN A 16 8.86 -6.24 13.68
CA GLN A 16 9.88 -7.28 13.50
C GLN A 16 9.44 -8.33 12.48
N GLU A 17 8.25 -8.90 12.69
CA GLU A 17 7.65 -9.93 11.82
C GLU A 17 6.33 -9.45 11.21
N THR A 18 5.55 -8.69 11.97
CA THR A 18 4.29 -8.08 11.55
C THR A 18 4.35 -6.56 11.67
N HIS A 19 3.36 -5.84 11.14
CA HIS A 19 3.27 -4.40 11.37
C HIS A 19 3.03 -4.11 12.86
N ALA A 20 3.85 -3.27 13.47
CA ALA A 20 3.51 -2.62 14.74
C ALA A 20 2.67 -1.38 14.45
N PHE A 21 1.39 -1.37 14.82
CA PHE A 21 0.49 -0.28 14.46
C PHE A 21 -0.68 -0.08 15.44
N THR A 22 -1.33 1.08 15.29
CA THR A 22 -2.71 1.32 15.74
C THR A 22 -3.50 1.98 14.63
N ALA A 23 -4.78 1.65 14.48
CA ALA A 23 -5.66 2.25 13.48
C ALA A 23 -7.14 2.14 13.88
N ILE A 24 -7.98 2.88 13.17
CA ILE A 24 -9.43 2.69 13.18
C ILE A 24 -9.80 1.96 11.90
N ILE A 25 -10.44 0.80 12.03
CA ILE A 25 -11.01 0.06 10.91
C ILE A 25 -12.45 0.51 10.73
N CYS A 26 -12.78 0.89 9.50
CA CYS A 26 -14.11 1.27 9.10
C CYS A 26 -14.72 0.18 8.22
N VAL A 27 -15.96 -0.21 8.51
CA VAL A 27 -16.78 -1.12 7.70
C VAL A 27 -17.90 -0.32 7.09
N ASP A 28 -17.99 -0.33 5.76
CA ASP A 28 -18.95 0.45 4.96
C ASP A 28 -18.99 1.94 5.39
N GLY A 29 -17.80 2.50 5.66
CA GLY A 29 -17.60 3.89 6.08
C GLY A 29 -17.81 4.18 7.58
N VAL A 30 -18.33 3.24 8.36
CA VAL A 30 -18.59 3.37 9.80
C VAL A 30 -17.38 2.89 10.61
N ALA A 31 -16.95 3.65 11.62
CA ALA A 31 -15.87 3.22 12.52
C ALA A 31 -16.33 2.01 13.36
N ALA A 32 -15.73 0.85 13.06
CA ALA A 32 -16.15 -0.44 13.60
C ALA A 32 -15.20 -0.92 14.71
N PHE A 33 -13.88 -0.85 14.48
CA PHE A 33 -12.90 -1.38 15.42
C PHE A 33 -11.72 -0.44 15.63
N GLU A 34 -11.19 -0.40 16.84
CA GLU A 34 -9.81 0.00 17.10
C GLU A 34 -8.93 -1.24 16.90
N ALA A 35 -8.01 -1.18 15.94
CA ALA A 35 -7.09 -2.26 15.63
C ALA A 35 -5.66 -1.94 16.08
N SER A 36 -4.94 -2.95 16.57
CA SER A 36 -3.53 -2.81 16.93
C SER A 36 -2.74 -4.10 16.84
N ASN A 37 -1.43 -3.98 16.65
CA ASN A 37 -0.49 -5.10 16.71
C ASN A 37 0.86 -4.61 17.24
N ALA A 38 1.56 -5.47 17.97
CA ALA A 38 2.86 -5.18 18.58
C ALA A 38 4.05 -5.38 17.63
N GLY A 39 3.85 -6.07 16.50
CA GLY A 39 4.87 -6.29 15.47
C GLY A 39 5.72 -7.55 15.62
N CYS A 40 5.40 -8.41 16.58
CA CYS A 40 6.20 -9.61 16.93
C CYS A 40 5.58 -10.92 16.42
N GLY A 41 4.89 -10.91 15.28
CA GLY A 41 4.36 -12.14 14.67
C GLY A 41 3.02 -12.63 15.22
N GLY A 42 2.46 -11.93 16.22
CA GLY A 42 1.14 -12.23 16.78
C GLY A 42 -0.01 -11.67 15.94
N PRO A 43 -1.25 -12.13 16.21
CA PRO A 43 -2.43 -11.66 15.48
C PRO A 43 -2.78 -10.22 15.83
N ASP A 44 -3.45 -9.55 14.91
CA ASP A 44 -4.06 -8.25 15.15
C ASP A 44 -5.12 -8.31 16.28
N GLN A 45 -5.12 -7.30 17.14
CA GLN A 45 -6.12 -7.11 18.18
C GLN A 45 -7.19 -6.14 17.69
N TYR A 46 -8.45 -6.57 17.75
CA TYR A 46 -9.61 -5.77 17.35
C TYR A 46 -10.51 -5.51 18.55
N HIS A 47 -10.74 -4.23 18.86
CA HIS A 47 -11.66 -3.79 19.89
C HIS A 47 -12.83 -3.05 19.25
N GLU A 48 -14.05 -3.54 19.48
CA GLU A 48 -15.25 -2.92 18.93
C GLU A 48 -15.46 -1.50 19.45
N MET A 49 -15.77 -0.59 18.54
CA MET A 49 -16.10 0.79 18.86
C MET A 49 -17.45 0.87 19.57
N ARG A 50 -17.53 1.69 20.62
CA ARG A 50 -18.78 1.87 21.37
C ARG A 50 -19.92 2.32 20.45
N GLY A 51 -21.00 1.55 20.43
CA GLY A 51 -22.21 1.85 19.66
C GLY A 51 -22.15 1.42 18.20
N TYR A 52 -21.11 0.69 17.79
CA TYR A 52 -21.12 -0.05 16.54
C TYR A 52 -22.17 -1.16 16.63
N SER A 53 -22.96 -1.33 15.57
CA SER A 53 -24.02 -2.32 15.47
C SER A 53 -23.93 -3.12 14.16
N GLY A 54 -22.76 -3.08 13.52
CA GLY A 54 -22.49 -3.81 12.29
C GLY A 54 -21.97 -5.23 12.58
N PRO A 55 -21.45 -5.91 11.55
CA PRO A 55 -20.94 -7.27 11.70
C PRO A 55 -19.72 -7.34 12.62
N SER A 56 -19.64 -8.40 13.40
CA SER A 56 -18.48 -8.81 14.20
C SER A 56 -17.30 -9.22 13.32
N THR A 57 -16.10 -9.33 13.89
CA THR A 57 -14.90 -9.79 13.15
C THR A 57 -15.09 -11.16 12.50
N ALA A 58 -15.73 -12.10 13.20
CA ALA A 58 -16.01 -13.44 12.66
C ALA A 58 -17.00 -13.43 11.48
N GLU A 59 -18.01 -12.56 11.51
CA GLU A 59 -18.94 -12.38 10.39
C GLU A 59 -18.27 -11.72 9.19
N ILE A 60 -17.35 -10.78 9.44
CA ILE A 60 -16.53 -10.16 8.41
C ILE A 60 -15.60 -11.21 7.78
N ASP A 61 -14.91 -12.02 8.58
CA ASP A 61 -14.04 -13.10 8.09
C ASP A 61 -14.82 -14.11 7.24
N ALA A 62 -15.99 -14.55 7.71
CA ALA A 62 -16.86 -15.44 6.95
C ALA A 62 -17.30 -14.82 5.61
N TRP A 63 -17.63 -13.53 5.61
CA TRP A 63 -17.97 -12.82 4.38
C TRP A 63 -16.77 -12.72 3.43
N LEU A 64 -15.59 -12.37 3.94
CA LEU A 64 -14.35 -12.26 3.14
C LEU A 64 -13.94 -13.59 2.53
N ALA A 65 -13.98 -14.68 3.30
CA ALA A 65 -13.67 -16.02 2.83
C ALA A 65 -14.61 -16.48 1.68
N ALA A 66 -15.86 -16.02 1.68
CA ALA A 66 -16.85 -16.36 0.65
C ALA A 66 -16.86 -15.42 -0.57
N ASN A 67 -16.44 -14.16 -0.41
CA ASN A 67 -16.61 -13.11 -1.43
C ASN A 67 -15.30 -12.54 -1.98
N THR A 68 -14.16 -12.87 -1.37
CA THR A 68 -12.84 -12.36 -1.76
C THR A 68 -11.95 -13.52 -2.17
N ALA A 69 -11.13 -13.30 -3.20
CA ALA A 69 -10.17 -14.32 -3.62
C ALA A 69 -9.23 -14.69 -2.45
N PRO A 70 -8.91 -15.98 -2.28
CA PRO A 70 -7.93 -16.41 -1.29
C PRO A 70 -6.56 -15.75 -1.50
N SER A 71 -5.86 -15.52 -0.39
CA SER A 71 -4.47 -15.09 -0.40
C SER A 71 -3.58 -16.27 -0.80
N LYS A 72 -2.65 -16.03 -1.73
CA LYS A 72 -1.76 -17.07 -2.27
C LYS A 72 -0.31 -16.78 -1.90
N GLY A 73 0.39 -17.81 -1.46
CA GLY A 73 1.84 -17.80 -1.28
C GLY A 73 2.48 -19.00 -1.96
N GLU A 74 3.79 -19.17 -1.77
CA GLU A 74 4.51 -20.31 -2.34
C GLU A 74 4.01 -21.63 -1.73
N GLY A 75 3.20 -22.36 -2.50
CA GLY A 75 2.69 -23.69 -2.12
C GLY A 75 1.49 -23.69 -1.17
N PHE A 76 0.91 -22.53 -0.86
CA PHE A 76 -0.27 -22.44 0.00
C PHE A 76 -1.30 -21.43 -0.50
N GLU A 77 -2.56 -21.70 -0.14
CA GLU A 77 -3.70 -20.83 -0.37
C GLU A 77 -4.48 -20.73 0.94
N LEU A 78 -4.67 -19.50 1.43
CA LEU A 78 -5.37 -19.21 2.67
C LEU A 78 -6.63 -18.40 2.35
N GLN A 79 -7.74 -18.78 2.98
CA GLN A 79 -8.97 -18.00 2.88
C GLN A 79 -8.72 -16.56 3.33
N ASN A 80 -9.34 -15.61 2.64
CA ASN A 80 -9.20 -14.21 2.99
C ASN A 80 -9.90 -13.91 4.31
N CYS A 81 -9.36 -12.99 5.10
CA CYS A 81 -9.87 -12.60 6.40
C CYS A 81 -9.55 -11.12 6.67
N LEU A 82 -10.12 -10.56 7.73
CA LEU A 82 -9.97 -9.16 8.11
C LEU A 82 -8.50 -8.78 8.29
N GLU A 83 -7.70 -9.65 8.91
CA GLU A 83 -6.26 -9.42 9.13
C GLU A 83 -5.48 -9.25 7.82
N PHE A 84 -5.76 -10.07 6.80
CA PHE A 84 -5.12 -9.93 5.50
C PHE A 84 -5.52 -8.63 4.80
N VAL A 85 -6.81 -8.28 4.83
CA VAL A 85 -7.29 -7.01 4.25
C VAL A 85 -6.66 -5.81 4.97
N VAL A 86 -6.57 -5.84 6.30
CA VAL A 86 -5.94 -4.76 7.07
C VAL A 86 -4.45 -4.65 6.77
N CYS A 87 -3.75 -5.78 6.64
CA CYS A 87 -2.35 -5.82 6.22
C CYS A 87 -2.16 -5.17 4.85
N ASP A 88 -2.98 -5.52 3.85
CA ASP A 88 -2.92 -4.95 2.51
C ASP A 88 -3.18 -3.43 2.51
N LEU A 89 -4.16 -2.97 3.29
CA LEU A 89 -4.45 -1.54 3.46
C LEU A 89 -3.28 -0.78 4.10
N ILE A 90 -2.62 -1.36 5.10
CA ILE A 90 -1.43 -0.78 5.73
C ILE A 90 -0.29 -0.73 4.70
N ASN A 91 -0.03 -1.81 3.98
CA ASN A 91 1.00 -1.86 2.95
C ASN A 91 0.78 -0.81 1.87
N ALA A 92 -0.45 -0.68 1.36
CA ALA A 92 -0.81 0.32 0.36
C ALA A 92 -0.55 1.75 0.85
N GLU A 93 -0.95 2.08 2.09
CA GLU A 93 -0.74 3.40 2.70
C GLU A 93 0.75 3.70 2.92
N LEU A 94 1.54 2.69 3.32
CA LEU A 94 2.99 2.82 3.51
C LEU A 94 3.73 2.98 2.17
N ALA A 95 3.37 2.17 1.17
CA ALA A 95 3.90 2.26 -0.19
C ALA A 95 3.61 3.65 -0.79
N ARG A 96 2.39 4.17 -0.60
CA ARG A 96 2.01 5.51 -1.03
C ARG A 96 2.86 6.59 -0.37
N LYS A 97 3.02 6.55 0.96
CA LYS A 97 3.87 7.51 1.69
C LYS A 97 5.32 7.44 1.24
N ARG A 98 5.83 6.23 0.98
CA ARG A 98 7.20 6.01 0.49
C ARG A 98 7.38 6.61 -0.91
N LEU A 99 6.45 6.35 -1.83
CA LEU A 99 6.47 6.89 -3.17
C LEU A 99 6.35 8.41 -3.17
N ASP A 100 5.41 8.99 -2.42
CA ASP A 100 5.25 10.44 -2.31
C ASP A 100 6.53 11.12 -1.81
N ARG A 101 7.24 10.52 -0.85
CA ARG A 101 8.53 11.02 -0.39
C ARG A 101 9.61 10.94 -1.47
N LEU A 102 9.66 9.83 -2.20
CA LEU A 102 10.59 9.65 -3.33
C LEU A 102 10.33 10.69 -4.42
N LEU A 103 9.08 10.87 -4.82
CA LEU A 103 8.64 11.84 -5.83
C LEU A 103 8.93 13.29 -5.46
N LYS A 104 8.95 13.64 -4.16
CA LYS A 104 9.34 14.97 -3.69
C LYS A 104 10.85 15.21 -3.72
N ALA A 105 11.62 14.16 -3.48
CA ALA A 105 13.07 14.27 -3.33
C ALA A 105 13.86 14.00 -4.61
N LYS A 106 13.28 13.21 -5.53
CA LYS A 106 14.00 12.60 -6.65
C LYS A 106 13.17 12.60 -7.93
N VAL A 107 13.87 12.51 -9.06
CA VAL A 107 13.27 12.10 -10.33
C VAL A 107 13.15 10.58 -10.35
N ILE A 108 11.94 10.09 -10.54
CA ILE A 108 11.59 8.67 -10.56
C ILE A 108 11.13 8.30 -11.97
N VAL A 109 11.72 7.25 -12.53
CA VAL A 109 11.35 6.70 -13.83
C VAL A 109 10.97 5.24 -13.67
N LEU A 110 9.84 4.86 -14.25
CA LEU A 110 9.38 3.49 -14.37
C LEU A 110 9.88 2.93 -15.70
N ASP A 111 10.66 1.87 -15.67
CA ASP A 111 11.18 1.22 -16.88
C ASP A 111 11.03 -0.30 -16.74
N THR A 112 11.57 -1.05 -17.70
CA THR A 112 11.66 -2.51 -17.68
C THR A 112 13.12 -2.93 -17.68
N ASP A 113 13.50 -3.77 -16.72
CA ASP A 113 14.81 -4.41 -16.63
C ASP A 113 14.63 -5.93 -16.57
N GLU A 114 15.35 -6.66 -17.42
CA GLU A 114 15.21 -8.12 -17.59
C GLU A 114 13.75 -8.62 -17.78
N GLY A 115 12.88 -7.80 -18.37
CA GLY A 115 11.46 -8.13 -18.59
C GLY A 115 10.55 -7.86 -17.39
N ALA A 116 11.07 -7.35 -16.29
CA ALA A 116 10.32 -6.97 -15.11
C ALA A 116 10.26 -5.43 -14.95
N PRO A 117 9.14 -4.87 -14.48
CA PRO A 117 9.03 -3.44 -14.25
C PRO A 117 9.88 -3.01 -13.04
N VAL A 118 10.63 -1.92 -13.17
CA VAL A 118 11.54 -1.39 -12.15
C VAL A 118 11.42 0.13 -11.99
N LEU A 119 11.65 0.62 -10.77
CA LEU A 119 11.72 2.05 -10.48
C LEU A 119 13.17 2.52 -10.35
N PHE A 120 13.60 3.40 -11.26
CA PHE A 120 14.87 4.10 -11.17
C PHE A 120 14.71 5.42 -10.44
N ALA A 121 15.42 5.57 -9.31
CA ALA A 121 15.42 6.78 -8.49
C ALA A 121 16.70 7.60 -8.69
N TYR A 122 16.67 8.56 -9.61
CA TYR A 122 17.80 9.44 -9.89
C TYR A 122 18.02 10.43 -8.76
N LYS A 123 19.27 10.62 -8.34
CA LYS A 123 19.68 11.62 -7.31
C LYS A 123 19.63 13.04 -7.89
N LEU A 124 18.47 13.44 -8.41
CA LEU A 124 18.20 14.72 -9.03
C LEU A 124 16.92 15.30 -8.44
N LYS A 125 16.95 16.56 -8.00
CA LYS A 125 15.77 17.23 -7.47
C LYS A 125 14.73 17.42 -8.59
N PRO A 126 13.44 17.13 -8.37
CA PRO A 126 12.40 17.20 -9.41
C PRO A 126 11.95 18.65 -9.66
N THR A 127 12.83 19.50 -10.19
CA THR A 127 12.48 20.86 -10.65
C THR A 127 11.78 20.79 -12.01
N ALA A 128 11.02 21.82 -12.38
CA ALA A 128 10.36 21.88 -13.68
C ALA A 128 11.33 21.65 -14.86
N GLU A 129 12.51 22.25 -14.80
CA GLU A 129 13.59 22.09 -15.80
C GLU A 129 14.14 20.66 -15.84
N ALA A 130 14.41 20.05 -14.67
CA ALA A 130 14.89 18.68 -14.59
C ALA A 130 13.86 17.70 -15.16
N LEU A 131 12.58 17.87 -14.80
CA LEU A 131 11.50 17.03 -15.29
C LEU A 131 11.28 17.23 -16.80
N ALA A 132 11.38 18.45 -17.32
CA ALA A 132 11.30 18.72 -18.76
C ALA A 132 12.46 18.09 -19.53
N THR A 133 13.67 18.16 -18.99
CA THR A 133 14.87 17.55 -19.58
C THR A 133 14.72 16.03 -19.68
N ILE A 134 14.27 15.38 -18.60
CA ILE A 134 14.08 13.93 -18.58
C ILE A 134 12.94 13.51 -19.51
N ARG A 135 11.82 14.24 -19.51
CA ARG A 135 10.74 14.03 -20.51
C ARG A 135 11.25 14.13 -21.94
N GLY A 136 12.08 15.13 -22.24
CA GLY A 136 12.67 15.32 -23.57
C GLY A 136 13.58 14.16 -23.97
N ARG A 137 14.39 13.63 -23.05
CA ARG A 137 15.26 12.47 -23.30
C ARG A 137 14.48 11.18 -23.52
N ILE A 138 13.36 11.00 -22.81
CA ILE A 138 12.45 9.87 -23.03
C ILE A 138 11.81 10.00 -24.41
N ALA A 139 11.26 11.17 -24.74
CA ALA A 139 10.60 11.41 -26.03
C ALA A 139 11.55 11.29 -27.23
N SER A 140 12.84 11.61 -27.07
CA SER A 140 13.87 11.49 -28.12
C SER A 140 14.48 10.09 -28.22
N GLY A 141 14.10 9.15 -27.35
CA GLY A 141 14.66 7.79 -27.30
C GLY A 141 16.06 7.70 -26.71
N GLN A 142 16.62 8.80 -26.18
CA GLN A 142 17.90 8.81 -25.46
C GLN A 142 17.82 8.12 -24.09
N MET A 143 16.61 7.97 -23.56
CA MET A 143 16.32 7.34 -22.29
C MET A 143 15.07 6.48 -22.44
N ARG A 144 15.06 5.30 -21.80
CA ARG A 144 13.90 4.40 -21.73
C ARG A 144 13.05 4.69 -20.50
N GLY A 145 11.80 4.20 -20.54
CA GLY A 145 10.85 4.28 -19.44
C GLY A 145 9.90 5.49 -19.47
N GLU A 146 9.13 5.62 -18.41
CA GLU A 146 8.07 6.61 -18.20
C GLU A 146 8.38 7.44 -16.94
N LEU A 147 8.31 8.76 -17.06
CA LEU A 147 8.50 9.65 -15.91
C LEU A 147 7.30 9.51 -14.94
N VAL A 148 7.56 9.18 -13.68
CA VAL A 148 6.51 9.00 -12.65
C VAL A 148 6.13 10.33 -11.99
N ASN A 149 7.05 11.30 -11.91
CA ASN A 149 6.78 12.61 -11.31
C ASN A 149 5.69 13.38 -12.09
N GLY A 150 4.50 13.50 -11.48
CA GLY A 150 3.35 14.15 -12.09
C GLY A 150 2.73 13.33 -13.23
N ALA A 151 2.89 12.01 -13.19
CA ALA A 151 2.25 11.11 -14.15
C ALA A 151 0.77 10.89 -13.83
N GLU A 152 0.04 10.41 -14.83
CA GLU A 152 -1.36 10.00 -14.71
C GLU A 152 -1.49 8.72 -13.87
N GLU A 153 -2.72 8.47 -13.39
CA GLU A 153 -3.04 7.37 -12.47
C GLU A 153 -2.53 5.98 -12.92
N PRO A 154 -2.57 5.57 -14.20
CA PRO A 154 -2.07 4.25 -14.59
C PRO A 154 -0.56 4.06 -14.35
N VAL A 155 0.24 5.10 -14.57
CA VAL A 155 1.69 5.07 -14.31
C VAL A 155 1.94 5.09 -12.81
N MET A 156 1.16 5.90 -12.07
CA MET A 156 1.25 5.97 -10.62
C MET A 156 0.91 4.62 -9.95
N ALA A 157 -0.14 3.94 -10.40
CA ALA A 157 -0.56 2.64 -9.89
C ALA A 157 0.52 1.57 -10.12
N ARG A 158 1.12 1.54 -11.32
CA ARG A 158 2.24 0.64 -11.62
C ARG A 158 3.47 0.96 -10.78
N ALA A 159 3.76 2.24 -10.54
CA ALA A 159 4.84 2.62 -9.65
C ALA A 159 4.57 2.20 -8.20
N LEU A 160 3.35 2.40 -7.69
CA LEU A 160 2.95 2.00 -6.33
C LEU A 160 3.11 0.51 -6.06
N ALA A 161 2.87 -0.33 -7.05
CA ALA A 161 3.06 -1.78 -6.95
C ALA A 161 4.54 -2.22 -6.76
N LEU A 162 5.50 -1.30 -6.89
CA LEU A 162 6.95 -1.59 -6.86
C LEU A 162 7.68 -0.98 -5.66
N VAL A 163 6.98 -0.35 -4.71
CA VAL A 163 7.58 0.44 -3.61
C VAL A 163 7.26 -0.13 -2.25
#